data_AF-A0A2N5FG94-F1
#
_entry.id   AF-A0A2N5FG94-F1
#
_cell.length_a   1.000
_cell.length_b   1.000
_cell.length_c   1.000
_cell.angle_alpha   90.00
_cell.angle_beta   90.00
_cell.angle_gamma   90.00
#
_symmetry.space_group_name_H-M   'P 1'
#
loop_
_entity.id
_entity.type
_entity.pdbx_description
1 polymer ?
#
loop_
_entity_poly.entity_id
_entity_poly.type
_entity_poly.pdbx_seq_one_letter_code
_entity_poly.pdbx_strand_id
1 'polypeptide(L)'
;MKDNKDDSDARDLMGSIYKDYEKNGGYEKLPGMGKPLPKSALQGDIFTKIVKNAGYVPAWIKMQKDIKLCIEKLMKLNNVEQRIEEAERINQEILKYNRACPAPLQKNLLSLDEIEKHYKLWE
;
A
#
# COMPACT_ATOMS: atom_id res chain seq x y z
N MET A 1 -34.21 30.29 -37.19
CA MET A 1 -33.07 29.34 -37.15
C MET A 1 -33.41 28.30 -36.10
N LYS A 2 -33.68 27.06 -36.50
CA LYS A 2 -33.98 25.97 -35.57
C LYS A 2 -32.66 25.44 -35.01
N ASP A 3 -32.54 25.40 -33.69
CA ASP A 3 -31.39 24.88 -32.98
C ASP A 3 -31.17 23.40 -33.32
N ASN A 4 -30.12 23.14 -34.11
CA ASN A 4 -29.56 21.80 -34.30
C ASN A 4 -28.77 21.43 -33.05
N LYS A 5 -29.42 20.81 -32.07
CA LYS A 5 -28.77 20.36 -30.83
C LYS A 5 -29.24 18.96 -30.45
N ASP A 6 -29.21 18.02 -31.42
CA ASP A 6 -29.62 16.64 -31.14
C ASP A 6 -28.81 15.54 -31.87
N ASP A 7 -27.79 15.88 -32.68
CA ASP A 7 -27.03 14.86 -33.43
C ASP A 7 -25.73 14.38 -32.74
N SER A 8 -25.31 14.98 -31.63
CA SER A 8 -24.10 14.57 -30.90
C SER A 8 -24.34 13.49 -29.83
N ASP A 9 -25.57 13.38 -29.32
CA ASP A 9 -25.90 12.46 -28.21
C ASP A 9 -26.06 10.99 -28.68
N ALA A 10 -26.25 10.74 -29.99
CA ALA A 10 -26.37 9.38 -30.53
C ALA A 10 -25.04 8.60 -30.61
N ARG A 11 -23.88 9.27 -30.47
CA ARG A 11 -22.56 8.63 -30.55
C ARG A 11 -22.00 8.18 -29.20
N ASP A 12 -22.57 8.68 -28.10
CA ASP A 12 -22.14 8.34 -26.75
C ASP A 12 -23.19 7.49 -26.03
N LEU A 13 -23.24 6.22 -26.43
CA LEU A 13 -24.11 5.20 -25.83
C LEU A 13 -23.90 5.09 -24.31
N MET A 14 -22.67 5.32 -23.83
CA MET A 14 -22.38 5.27 -22.40
C MET A 14 -22.97 6.49 -21.68
N GLY A 15 -22.86 7.67 -22.29
CA GLY A 15 -23.45 8.90 -21.78
C GLY A 15 -24.98 8.86 -21.72
N SER A 16 -25.65 8.27 -22.71
CA SER A 16 -27.11 8.13 -22.71
C SER A 16 -27.60 7.15 -21.63
N ILE A 17 -26.94 5.99 -21.49
CA ILE A 17 -27.23 5.02 -20.42
C ILE A 17 -27.05 5.65 -19.03
N TYR A 18 -25.99 6.44 -18.84
CA TYR A 18 -25.74 7.13 -17.57
C TYR A 18 -26.83 8.16 -17.24
N LYS A 19 -27.22 9.00 -18.21
CA LYS A 19 -28.30 9.99 -18.05
C LYS A 19 -29.65 9.33 -17.78
N ASP A 20 -29.96 8.21 -18.43
CA ASP A 20 -31.20 7.47 -18.20
C ASP A 20 -31.21 6.80 -16.82
N TYR A 21 -30.06 6.29 -16.37
CA TYR A 21 -29.91 5.75 -15.02
C TYR A 21 -30.11 6.84 -13.95
N GLU A 22 -29.55 8.03 -14.15
CA GLU A 22 -29.74 9.20 -13.31
C GLU A 22 -31.21 9.63 -13.25
N LYS A 23 -31.87 9.79 -14.41
CA LYS A 23 -33.29 10.19 -14.50
C LYS A 23 -34.25 9.20 -13.82
N ASN A 24 -33.92 7.91 -13.86
CA ASN A 24 -34.75 6.84 -13.26
C ASN A 24 -34.54 6.69 -11.74
N GLY A 25 -33.89 7.65 -11.08
CA GLY A 25 -33.59 7.60 -9.65
C GLY A 25 -32.57 6.51 -9.31
N GLY A 26 -31.70 6.15 -10.26
CA GLY A 26 -30.70 5.10 -10.09
C GLY A 26 -29.75 5.37 -8.93
N TYR A 27 -29.49 6.64 -8.61
CA TYR A 27 -28.69 7.00 -7.44
C TYR A 27 -29.42 6.73 -6.12
N GLU A 28 -30.71 7.09 -6.02
CA GLU A 28 -31.50 6.90 -4.78
C GLU A 28 -31.64 5.42 -4.41
N LYS A 29 -31.56 4.53 -5.39
CA LYS A 29 -31.58 3.08 -5.21
C LYS A 29 -30.21 2.46 -4.91
N LEU A 30 -29.13 3.24 -4.86
CA LEU A 30 -27.80 2.70 -4.58
C LEU A 30 -27.66 2.26 -3.12
N PRO A 31 -27.19 1.02 -2.86
CA PRO A 31 -26.97 0.55 -1.51
C PRO A 31 -25.86 1.38 -0.85
N GLY A 32 -26.22 2.14 0.19
CA GLY A 32 -25.28 2.95 0.96
C GLY A 32 -25.26 4.44 0.64
N MET A 33 -26.07 4.91 -0.32
CA MET A 33 -26.18 6.35 -0.60
C MET A 33 -26.78 7.08 0.62
N GLY A 34 -26.15 8.19 1.02
CA GLY A 34 -26.58 9.00 2.17
C GLY A 34 -26.34 8.37 3.56
N LYS A 35 -25.82 7.13 3.64
CA LYS A 35 -25.47 6.52 4.92
C LYS A 35 -24.08 7.01 5.37
N PRO A 36 -23.87 7.28 6.67
CA PRO A 36 -22.54 7.60 7.17
C PRO A 36 -21.60 6.43 6.89
N LEU A 37 -20.36 6.75 6.50
CA LEU A 37 -19.32 5.75 6.29
C LEU A 37 -19.18 4.87 7.55
N PRO A 38 -19.10 3.54 7.39
CA PRO A 38 -18.98 2.66 8.54
C PRO A 38 -17.69 2.98 9.30
N LYS A 39 -17.78 3.02 10.64
CA LYS A 39 -16.62 3.32 11.50
C LYS A 39 -15.45 2.36 11.24
N SER A 40 -15.74 1.12 10.85
CA SER A 40 -14.74 0.13 10.43
C SER A 40 -13.96 0.50 9.18
N ALA A 41 -14.48 1.36 8.28
CA ALA A 41 -13.71 1.89 7.15
C ALA A 41 -12.68 2.93 7.63
N LEU A 42 -13.07 3.76 8.60
CA LEU A 42 -12.25 4.83 9.15
C LEU A 42 -11.22 4.37 10.18
N GLN A 43 -11.44 3.22 10.82
CA GLN A 43 -10.64 2.80 11.98
C GLN A 43 -9.56 1.77 11.60
N GLY A 44 -8.29 2.17 11.63
CA GLY A 44 -7.13 1.32 11.34
C GLY A 44 -6.45 1.63 9.99
N ASP A 45 -5.18 1.25 9.87
CA ASP A 45 -4.34 1.52 8.71
C ASP A 45 -4.91 0.87 7.42
N ILE A 46 -5.12 1.70 6.40
CA ILE A 46 -5.72 1.35 5.11
C ILE A 46 -4.91 0.23 4.45
N PHE A 47 -3.58 0.27 4.56
CA PHE A 47 -2.69 -0.73 3.99
C PHE A 47 -2.91 -2.11 4.62
N THR A 48 -3.04 -2.15 5.95
CA THR A 48 -3.31 -3.40 6.67
C THR A 48 -4.66 -4.01 6.29
N LYS A 49 -5.68 -3.18 6.02
CA LYS A 49 -6.99 -3.66 5.58
C LYS A 49 -6.98 -4.18 4.16
N ILE A 50 -6.32 -3.49 3.22
CA ILE A 50 -6.22 -3.95 1.83
C ILE A 50 -5.54 -5.32 1.79
N VAL A 51 -4.45 -5.48 2.55
CA VAL A 51 -3.73 -6.76 2.67
C VAL A 51 -4.61 -7.86 3.28
N LYS A 52 -5.30 -7.57 4.40
CA LYS A 52 -6.18 -8.56 5.05
C LYS A 52 -7.40 -8.95 4.21
N ASN A 53 -7.98 -7.99 3.50
CA ASN A 53 -9.19 -8.20 2.70
C ASN A 53 -8.90 -8.90 1.36
N ALA A 54 -7.66 -8.81 0.83
CA ALA A 54 -7.28 -9.45 -0.43
C ALA A 54 -6.95 -10.94 -0.29
N GLY A 55 -6.94 -11.50 0.92
CA GLY A 55 -6.53 -12.90 1.17
C GLY A 55 -5.07 -13.21 0.77
N TYR A 56 -4.29 -12.17 0.44
CA TYR A 56 -2.94 -12.29 -0.09
C TYR A 56 -1.98 -11.50 0.79
N VAL A 57 -0.99 -12.19 1.35
CA VAL A 57 0.09 -11.57 2.12
C VAL A 57 1.17 -11.14 1.13
N PRO A 58 1.48 -9.84 1.02
CA PRO A 58 2.54 -9.38 0.14
C PRO A 58 3.90 -9.98 0.52
N ALA A 59 4.72 -10.30 -0.48
CA ALA A 59 6.04 -10.89 -0.26
C ALA A 59 6.96 -10.02 0.61
N TRP A 60 6.80 -8.69 0.56
CA TRP A 60 7.60 -7.75 1.36
C TRP A 60 7.35 -7.86 2.87
N ILE A 61 6.18 -8.35 3.31
CA ILE A 61 5.92 -8.60 4.74
C ILE A 61 6.82 -9.73 5.28
N LYS A 62 7.06 -10.77 4.46
CA LYS A 62 7.97 -11.85 4.82
C LYS A 62 9.41 -11.33 4.87
N MET A 63 9.80 -10.57 3.85
CA MET A 63 11.12 -9.92 3.80
C MET A 63 11.36 -9.01 5.01
N GLN A 64 10.34 -8.28 5.47
CA GLN A 64 10.41 -7.45 6.67
C GLN A 64 10.81 -8.25 7.92
N LYS A 65 10.17 -9.42 8.12
CA LYS A 65 10.49 -10.33 9.24
C LYS A 65 11.88 -10.93 9.12
N ASP A 66 12.27 -11.32 7.91
CA ASP A 66 13.59 -11.90 7.64
C ASP A 66 14.71 -10.88 7.91
N ILE A 67 14.55 -9.62 7.44
CA ILE A 67 15.49 -8.53 7.70
C ILE A 67 15.60 -8.25 9.20
N LYS A 68 14.48 -8.22 9.93
CA LYS A 68 14.48 -8.03 11.39
C LYS A 68 15.33 -9.10 12.09
N LEU A 69 15.16 -10.37 11.74
CA LEU A 69 15.94 -11.46 12.30
C LEU A 69 17.44 -11.34 11.96
N CYS A 70 17.77 -10.91 10.74
CA CYS A 70 19.16 -10.66 10.36
C CYS A 70 19.80 -9.53 11.19
N ILE A 71 19.06 -8.45 11.44
CA ILE A 71 19.52 -7.35 12.30
C ILE A 71 19.74 -7.83 13.75
N GLU A 72 18.85 -8.65 14.30
CA GLU A 72 19.05 -9.25 15.64
C GLU A 72 20.31 -10.14 15.70
N LYS A 73 20.59 -10.89 14.64
CA LYS A 73 21.81 -11.71 14.54
C LYS A 73 23.05 -10.82 14.48
N LEU A 74 23.01 -9.75 13.69
CA LEU A 74 24.10 -8.78 13.57
C LEU A 74 24.44 -8.14 14.93
N MET A 75 23.43 -7.79 15.74
CA MET A 75 23.64 -7.24 17.09
C MET A 75 24.39 -8.19 18.02
N LYS A 76 24.28 -9.51 17.82
CA LYS A 76 24.93 -10.54 18.65
C LYS A 76 26.35 -10.87 18.20
N LEU A 77 26.81 -10.35 17.06
CA LEU A 77 28.16 -10.55 16.58
C LEU A 77 29.14 -9.62 17.30
N ASN A 78 30.26 -10.19 17.75
CA ASN A 78 31.32 -9.45 18.45
C ASN A 78 32.49 -9.07 17.53
N ASN A 79 32.64 -9.75 16.38
CA ASN A 79 33.71 -9.48 15.43
C ASN A 79 33.31 -8.32 14.49
N VAL A 80 34.18 -7.29 14.40
CA VAL A 80 33.92 -6.07 13.63
C VAL A 80 33.90 -6.32 12.11
N GLU A 81 34.82 -7.12 11.58
CA GLU A 81 34.89 -7.42 10.14
C GLU A 81 33.64 -8.17 9.69
N GLN A 82 33.23 -9.18 10.47
CA GLN A 82 31.99 -9.94 10.19
C GLN A 82 30.74 -9.07 10.28
N ARG A 83 30.73 -8.07 11.16
CA ARG A 83 29.60 -7.13 11.26
C ARG A 83 29.49 -6.23 10.03
N ILE A 84 30.61 -5.78 9.48
CA ILE A 84 30.61 -4.95 8.27
C ILE A 84 30.04 -5.77 7.11
N GLU A 85 30.54 -6.98 6.91
CA GLU A 85 30.09 -7.88 5.83
C GLU A 85 28.58 -8.22 5.95
N GLU A 86 28.11 -8.58 7.15
CA GLU A 86 26.69 -8.88 7.35
C GLU A 86 25.81 -7.63 7.23
N ALA A 87 26.28 -6.45 7.62
CA ALA A 87 25.53 -5.20 7.44
C ALA A 87 25.36 -4.86 5.95
N GLU A 88 26.40 -5.05 5.13
CA GLU A 88 26.31 -4.89 3.68
C GLU A 88 25.31 -5.86 3.06
N ARG A 89 25.33 -7.13 3.51
CA ARG A 89 24.37 -8.14 3.06
C ARG A 89 22.93 -7.77 3.42
N ILE A 90 22.70 -7.30 4.65
CA ILE A 90 21.39 -6.82 5.09
C ILE A 90 20.95 -5.61 4.27
N ASN A 91 21.85 -4.70 3.92
CA ASN A 91 21.55 -3.56 3.07
C ASN A 91 21.08 -3.96 1.67
N GLN A 92 21.63 -5.02 1.09
CA GLN A 92 21.12 -5.58 -0.17
C GLN A 92 19.69 -6.11 -0.04
N GLU A 93 19.36 -6.76 1.07
CA GLU A 93 17.99 -7.22 1.34
C GLU A 93 17.02 -6.06 1.58
N ILE A 94 17.46 -4.99 2.26
CA ILE A 94 16.68 -3.76 2.43
C ILE A 94 16.39 -3.11 1.08
N LEU A 95 17.34 -3.09 0.15
CA LEU A 95 17.12 -2.58 -1.20
C LEU A 95 16.08 -3.41 -1.97
N LYS A 96 16.13 -4.74 -1.86
CA LYS A 96 15.11 -5.62 -2.45
C LYS A 96 13.73 -5.39 -1.84
N TYR A 97 13.67 -5.26 -0.52
CA TYR A 97 12.44 -4.89 0.20
C TYR A 97 11.88 -3.56 -0.30
N ASN A 98 12.71 -2.51 -0.38
CA ASN A 98 12.28 -1.17 -0.82
C ASN A 98 11.76 -1.15 -2.25
N ARG A 99 12.29 -2.01 -3.14
CA ARG A 99 11.78 -2.16 -4.52
C ARG A 99 10.42 -2.86 -4.58
N ALA A 100 10.15 -3.80 -3.66
CA ALA A 100 8.89 -4.53 -3.58
C ALA A 100 7.80 -3.77 -2.79
N CYS A 101 8.23 -2.83 -1.95
CA CYS A 101 7.39 -2.13 -1.00
C CYS A 101 6.89 -0.77 -1.57
N PRO A 102 5.65 -0.34 -1.26
CA PRO A 102 5.18 0.99 -1.58
C PRO A 102 6.10 2.08 -0.99
N ALA A 103 6.24 3.20 -1.70
CA ALA A 103 7.05 4.36 -1.31
C ALA A 103 6.91 4.80 0.17
N PRO A 104 5.71 4.91 0.77
CA PRO A 104 5.58 5.35 2.17
C PRO A 104 6.13 4.36 3.21
N LEU A 105 6.38 3.11 2.83
CA LEU A 105 6.81 2.03 3.71
C LEU A 105 8.27 1.61 3.49
N GLN A 106 8.99 2.30 2.61
CA GLN A 106 10.42 2.10 2.37
C GLN A 106 11.24 2.50 3.62
N LYS A 107 12.39 1.85 3.80
CA LYS A 107 13.27 2.00 4.97
C LYS A 107 14.68 2.42 4.53
N ASN A 108 15.38 3.13 5.41
CA ASN A 108 16.77 3.51 5.16
C ASN A 108 17.72 2.31 5.27
N LEU A 109 18.87 2.43 4.62
CA LEU A 109 19.99 1.49 4.76
C LEU A 109 20.52 1.52 6.19
N LEU A 110 20.96 0.36 6.66
CA LEU A 110 21.54 0.12 7.97
C LEU A 110 22.93 0.79 8.07
N SER A 111 23.12 1.56 9.14
CA SER A 111 24.43 2.02 9.63
C SER A 111 24.81 1.28 10.90
N LEU A 112 26.10 0.97 11.07
CA LEU A 112 26.60 0.24 12.25
C LEU A 112 26.45 1.03 13.56
N ASP A 113 26.51 2.36 13.49
CA ASP A 113 26.38 3.25 14.64
C ASP A 113 24.93 3.35 15.16
N GLU A 114 23.94 3.03 14.33
CA GLU A 114 22.52 3.25 14.61
C GLU A 114 21.67 1.97 14.52
N ILE A 115 22.29 0.79 14.66
CA ILE A 115 21.62 -0.51 14.52
C ILE A 115 20.40 -0.63 15.44
N GLU A 116 20.49 -0.14 16.69
CA GLU A 116 19.38 -0.21 17.65
C GLU A 116 18.20 0.68 17.25
N LYS A 117 18.47 1.88 16.72
CA LYS A 117 17.42 2.77 16.19
C LYS A 117 16.76 2.14 14.97
N HIS A 118 17.57 1.56 14.07
CA HIS A 118 17.08 0.86 12.90
C HIS A 118 16.18 -0.30 13.29
N TYR A 119 16.57 -1.13 14.26
CA TYR A 119 15.79 -2.28 14.71
C TYR A 119 14.37 -1.89 15.17
N LYS A 120 14.22 -0.78 15.91
CA LYS A 120 12.92 -0.25 16.35
C LYS A 120 12.02 0.16 15.19
N LEU A 121 12.59 0.56 14.04
CA LEU A 121 11.81 0.90 12.84
C LEU A 121 11.22 -0.32 12.13
N TRP A 122 11.64 -1.53 12.49
CA TRP A 122 11.16 -2.79 11.93
C TRP A 122 10.17 -3.53 12.87
N GLU A 123 9.68 -2.87 13.94
CA GLU A 123 8.54 -3.36 14.75
C GLU A 123 7.22 -3.40 13.99
#